data_AF-A0A8J7J4K2-F1
#
_entry.id   AF-A0A8J7J4K2-F1
#
_cell.length_a   1.000
_cell.length_b   1.000
_cell.length_c   1.000
_cell.angle_alpha   90.00
_cell.angle_beta   90.00
_cell.angle_gamma   90.00
#
_symmetry.space_group_name_H-M   'P 1'
#
loop_
_entity.id
_entity.type
_entity.pdbx_description
1 polymer ?
#
loop_
_entity_poly.entity_id
_entity_poly.type
_entity_poly.pdbx_seq_one_letter_code
_entity_poly.pdbx_strand_id
1 'polypeptide(L)'
;MSNAKKWIDIAINDLKASEILYNNEHFSQSYFYFQQATEKANKAYWLLNGVLKEGDFKKISHNQLKPLRKSISNQISDFDLLDSLDEKFSFITENPLFENINLLEQKQNLQFTLSHIDKIHNQKDMDFDESEIKEFLNVLGELESFRLEFPENFSSIFRKNLNLLIKWFENFDTPKAKESIEALNEVLNDDFDSFILVVKDICINMIELAYATFVLIICSFLTNKHSNSTRYPEELNGQSPLDFYNNNLSIVRYQSYFIKHLETALSKLKSLKINENNEESNYIDLNSKLREEFNTPDTRWDIFGCKTKSDFTSYFIVKKNTHSKVPENIIQELEIAEQLQSFSYYYYPIYGDAFSRLTRIFEIAIKTKAKQESINFRKNTPLVRLIKDISNEYDEEFKNGLDWARKMRNMNAHPDFNTFYGNILVIPLIRMTNIINDIFRTKNYFDIQTNKFNQIKNSYQSYENGVWKFDKYLIHKIEILAFKNGLTLWAFYPVMKTYPQKRDDVYILEPFYSILNSHKKSGEDFIGTSFDNKKLELKKSDKLEDINSMESYLKQMNEAPEDVVQIMNMTANQKVFFQIENFKHYANLSDVS
;
A
#
# COMPACT_ATOMS: atom_id res chain seq x y z
N MET A 1 -10.71 14.93 15.77
CA MET A 1 -10.52 15.35 14.36
C MET A 1 -9.19 14.94 13.73
N SER A 2 -8.07 14.85 14.48
CA SER A 2 -6.79 14.34 13.95
C SER A 2 -6.91 13.07 13.10
N ASN A 3 -7.76 12.12 13.50
CA ASN A 3 -7.92 10.86 12.77
C ASN A 3 -8.69 11.02 11.45
N ALA A 4 -9.68 11.91 11.35
CA ALA A 4 -10.41 12.13 10.09
C ALA A 4 -9.51 12.71 9.00
N LYS A 5 -8.67 13.70 9.33
CA LYS A 5 -7.67 14.26 8.41
C LYS A 5 -6.71 13.18 7.90
N LYS A 6 -6.24 12.28 8.78
CA LYS A 6 -5.42 11.13 8.36
C LYS A 6 -6.14 10.23 7.36
N TRP A 7 -7.41 9.91 7.58
CA TRP A 7 -8.18 9.09 6.62
C TRP A 7 -8.36 9.80 5.27
N ILE A 8 -8.54 11.13 5.26
CA ILE A 8 -8.57 11.93 4.02
C ILE A 8 -7.22 11.83 3.30
N ASP A 9 -6.10 12.03 4.00
CA ASP A 9 -4.77 11.97 3.38
C ASP A 9 -4.47 10.57 2.81
N ILE A 10 -4.89 9.50 3.52
CA ILE A 10 -4.76 8.13 2.99
C ILE A 10 -5.67 7.93 1.76
N ALA A 11 -6.89 8.44 1.77
CA ALA A 11 -7.80 8.36 0.62
C ALA A 11 -7.24 9.09 -0.62
N ILE A 12 -6.65 10.28 -0.42
CA ILE A 12 -5.96 11.03 -1.48
C ILE A 12 -4.80 10.20 -2.05
N ASN A 13 -4.00 9.59 -1.18
CA ASN A 13 -2.87 8.75 -1.59
C ASN A 13 -3.29 7.51 -2.39
N ASP A 14 -4.38 6.84 -2.00
CA ASP A 14 -4.94 5.75 -2.79
C ASP A 14 -5.47 6.24 -4.14
N LEU A 15 -6.14 7.41 -4.14
CA LEU A 15 -6.69 7.99 -5.36
C LEU A 15 -5.59 8.33 -6.38
N LYS A 16 -4.46 8.86 -5.90
CA LYS A 16 -3.25 9.07 -6.71
C LYS A 16 -2.73 7.77 -7.31
N ALA A 17 -2.63 6.71 -6.50
CA ALA A 17 -2.21 5.41 -7.01
C ALA A 17 -3.18 4.87 -8.08
N SER A 18 -4.49 5.04 -7.85
CA SER A 18 -5.52 4.70 -8.84
C SER A 18 -5.32 5.43 -10.16
N GLU A 19 -5.10 6.75 -10.14
CA GLU A 19 -4.88 7.54 -11.36
C GLU A 19 -3.62 7.12 -12.12
N ILE A 20 -2.49 6.93 -11.43
CA ILE A 20 -1.25 6.45 -12.04
C ILE A 20 -1.48 5.12 -12.77
N LEU A 21 -2.14 4.17 -12.10
CA LEU A 21 -2.42 2.85 -12.67
C LEU A 21 -3.41 2.92 -13.83
N TYR A 22 -4.40 3.81 -13.77
CA TYR A 22 -5.36 4.02 -14.85
C TYR A 22 -4.66 4.49 -16.13
N ASN A 23 -3.81 5.51 -15.99
CA ASN A 23 -3.08 6.12 -17.11
C ASN A 23 -2.04 5.18 -17.74
N ASN A 24 -1.67 4.11 -17.04
CA ASN A 24 -0.77 3.05 -17.53
C ASN A 24 -1.53 1.76 -17.88
N GLU A 25 -2.85 1.83 -18.11
CA GLU A 25 -3.70 0.71 -18.55
C GLU A 25 -3.76 -0.49 -17.57
N HIS A 26 -3.41 -0.28 -16.31
CA HIS A 26 -3.54 -1.27 -15.24
C HIS A 26 -4.91 -1.16 -14.55
N PHE A 27 -5.97 -1.34 -15.33
CA PHE A 27 -7.34 -1.01 -14.92
C PHE A 27 -7.83 -1.78 -13.68
N SER A 28 -7.55 -3.09 -13.56
CA SER A 28 -7.96 -3.87 -12.38
C SER A 28 -7.36 -3.31 -11.09
N GLN A 29 -6.07 -2.97 -11.11
CA GLN A 29 -5.36 -2.42 -9.95
C GLN A 29 -5.79 -0.98 -9.70
N SER A 30 -5.95 -0.18 -10.76
CA SER A 30 -6.50 1.17 -10.67
C SER A 30 -7.84 1.17 -9.94
N TYR A 31 -8.78 0.34 -10.39
CA TYR A 31 -10.12 0.26 -9.80
C TYR A 31 -10.09 -0.26 -8.34
N PHE A 32 -9.15 -1.14 -8.01
CA PHE A 32 -8.91 -1.54 -6.61
C PHE A 32 -8.53 -0.35 -5.74
N TYR A 33 -7.56 0.48 -6.16
CA TYR A 33 -7.19 1.66 -5.39
C TYR A 33 -8.29 2.72 -5.36
N PHE A 34 -9.07 2.87 -6.44
CA PHE A 34 -10.24 3.74 -6.45
C PHE A 34 -11.29 3.32 -5.39
N GLN A 35 -11.53 2.01 -5.28
CA GLN A 35 -12.39 1.42 -4.24
C GLN A 35 -11.85 1.68 -2.83
N GLN A 36 -10.53 1.53 -2.62
CA GLN A 36 -9.89 1.84 -1.33
C GLN A 36 -9.99 3.33 -0.98
N ALA A 37 -9.72 4.22 -1.95
CA ALA A 37 -9.86 5.66 -1.77
C ALA A 37 -11.28 6.02 -1.33
N THR A 38 -12.29 5.49 -2.02
CA THR A 38 -13.71 5.71 -1.70
C THR A 38 -14.06 5.20 -0.29
N GLU A 39 -13.61 4.00 0.08
CA GLU A 39 -13.86 3.42 1.40
C GLU A 39 -13.27 4.29 2.52
N LYS A 40 -12.05 4.78 2.33
CA LYS A 40 -11.34 5.63 3.30
C LYS A 40 -11.93 7.04 3.36
N ALA A 41 -12.36 7.58 2.23
CA ALA A 41 -13.05 8.87 2.17
C ALA A 41 -14.38 8.84 2.93
N ASN A 42 -15.18 7.79 2.74
CA ASN A 42 -16.41 7.58 3.52
C ASN A 42 -16.16 7.47 5.02
N LYS A 43 -15.12 6.71 5.42
CA LYS A 43 -14.70 6.61 6.82
C LYS A 43 -14.34 7.98 7.41
N ALA A 44 -13.61 8.81 6.66
CA ALA A 44 -13.31 10.16 7.08
C ALA A 44 -14.59 11.01 7.25
N TYR A 45 -15.48 10.98 6.27
CA TYR A 45 -16.76 11.70 6.32
C TYR A 45 -17.61 11.30 7.53
N TRP A 46 -17.73 10.01 7.82
CA TRP A 46 -18.49 9.52 8.98
C TRP A 46 -17.87 9.86 10.34
N LEU A 47 -16.54 10.08 10.38
CA LEU A 47 -15.89 10.62 11.57
C LEU A 47 -16.14 12.11 11.72
N LEU A 48 -16.13 12.86 10.61
CA LEU A 48 -16.38 14.31 10.61
C LEU A 48 -17.81 14.65 11.05
N ASN A 49 -18.80 13.88 10.58
CA ASN A 49 -20.21 14.12 10.92
C ASN A 49 -20.65 13.41 12.22
N GLY A 50 -19.75 12.71 12.92
CA GLY A 50 -20.02 12.03 14.18
C GLY A 50 -20.92 10.78 14.08
N VAL A 51 -21.24 10.30 12.87
CA VAL A 51 -22.07 9.10 12.67
C VAL A 51 -21.37 7.84 13.18
N LEU A 52 -20.04 7.79 13.10
CA LEU A 52 -19.24 6.64 13.55
C LEU A 52 -18.04 7.05 14.39
N LYS A 53 -17.63 6.14 15.28
CA LYS A 53 -16.32 6.17 15.93
C LYS A 53 -15.38 5.19 15.22
N GLU A 54 -14.07 5.40 15.36
CA GLU A 54 -13.06 4.55 14.70
C GLU A 54 -13.19 3.06 15.07
N GLY A 55 -13.61 2.76 16.30
CA GLY A 55 -13.89 1.39 16.74
C GLY A 55 -15.04 0.70 15.98
N ASP A 56 -15.93 1.46 15.34
CA ASP A 56 -17.06 0.91 14.58
C ASP A 56 -16.66 0.46 13.17
N PHE A 57 -15.52 0.90 12.64
CA PHE A 57 -15.06 0.54 11.30
C PHE A 57 -14.87 -0.97 11.12
N LYS A 58 -14.44 -1.69 12.16
CA LYS A 58 -14.33 -3.15 12.14
C LYS A 58 -15.67 -3.84 11.89
N LYS A 59 -16.79 -3.26 12.35
CA LYS A 59 -18.15 -3.83 12.20
C LYS A 59 -18.77 -3.54 10.83
N ILE A 60 -18.24 -2.52 10.13
CA ILE A 60 -18.69 -2.11 8.80
C ILE A 60 -17.96 -2.90 7.73
N SER A 61 -16.69 -3.25 7.97
CA SER A 61 -15.84 -3.95 7.01
C SER A 61 -15.78 -3.16 5.68
N HIS A 62 -15.87 -3.84 4.54
CA HIS A 62 -15.83 -3.24 3.20
C HIS A 62 -17.21 -2.84 2.65
N ASN A 63 -18.30 -3.01 3.41
CA ASN A 63 -19.64 -2.63 2.94
C ASN A 63 -19.88 -1.14 3.21
N GLN A 64 -19.53 -0.31 2.23
CA GLN A 64 -19.64 1.15 2.29
C GLN A 64 -21.09 1.63 2.37
N LEU A 65 -22.05 0.84 1.87
CA LEU A 65 -23.47 1.21 1.86
C LEU A 65 -24.15 0.96 3.21
N LYS A 66 -23.59 0.10 4.07
CA LYS A 66 -24.21 -0.25 5.36
C LYS A 66 -24.41 0.95 6.29
N PRO A 67 -23.44 1.86 6.50
CA PRO A 67 -23.66 3.05 7.34
C PRO A 67 -24.64 4.03 6.72
N LEU A 68 -24.57 4.24 5.39
CA LEU A 68 -25.51 5.09 4.67
C LEU A 68 -26.95 4.59 4.82
N ARG A 69 -27.17 3.30 4.57
CA ARG A 69 -28.46 2.62 4.74
C ARG A 69 -29.00 2.82 6.16
N LYS A 70 -28.16 2.59 7.18
CA LYS A 70 -28.54 2.81 8.58
C LYS A 70 -28.89 4.28 8.86
N SER A 71 -28.12 5.22 8.33
CA SER A 71 -28.38 6.66 8.48
C SER A 71 -29.74 7.04 7.90
N ILE A 72 -30.06 6.58 6.70
CA ILE A 72 -31.33 6.85 6.04
C ILE A 72 -32.49 6.21 6.81
N SER A 73 -32.35 4.96 7.27
CA SER A 73 -33.37 4.31 8.10
C SER A 73 -33.63 5.07 9.40
N ASN A 74 -32.59 5.56 10.06
CA ASN A 74 -32.73 6.38 11.26
C ASN A 74 -33.46 7.70 10.95
N GLN A 75 -33.10 8.39 9.87
CA GLN A 75 -33.80 9.62 9.46
C GLN A 75 -35.28 9.37 9.18
N ILE A 76 -35.63 8.26 8.51
CA ILE A 76 -37.04 7.87 8.29
C ILE A 76 -37.77 7.70 9.64
N SER A 77 -37.14 7.06 10.62
CA SER A 77 -37.72 6.91 11.97
C SER A 77 -37.84 8.25 12.71
N ASP A 78 -36.91 9.18 12.49
CA ASP A 78 -37.00 10.54 13.04
C ASP A 78 -38.19 11.29 12.41
N PHE A 79 -38.45 11.12 11.11
CA PHE A 79 -39.65 11.63 10.46
C PHE A 79 -40.93 11.01 11.01
N ASP A 80 -40.97 9.69 11.30
CA ASP A 80 -42.11 9.06 11.96
C ASP A 80 -42.40 9.69 13.33
N LEU A 81 -41.35 10.01 14.10
CA LEU A 81 -41.48 10.68 15.40
C LEU A 81 -42.01 12.11 15.21
N LEU A 82 -41.46 12.86 14.25
CA LEU A 82 -41.90 14.22 13.93
C LEU A 82 -43.37 14.25 13.51
N ASP A 83 -43.81 13.32 12.64
CA ASP A 83 -45.21 13.17 12.23
C ASP A 83 -46.10 12.97 13.49
N SER A 84 -45.69 12.09 14.41
CA SER A 84 -46.46 11.80 15.64
C SER A 84 -46.52 12.96 16.63
N LEU A 85 -45.52 13.84 16.63
CA LEU A 85 -45.48 15.05 17.45
C LEU A 85 -46.33 16.15 16.83
N ASP A 86 -46.28 16.30 15.51
CA ASP A 86 -47.08 17.28 14.79
C ASP A 86 -48.57 16.96 14.91
N GLU A 87 -48.98 15.69 14.81
CA GLU A 87 -50.37 15.27 15.06
C GLU A 87 -50.89 15.65 16.46
N LYS A 88 -50.00 15.76 17.46
CA LYS A 88 -50.37 16.03 18.85
C LYS A 88 -50.29 17.50 19.24
N PHE A 89 -49.37 18.24 18.64
CA PHE A 89 -49.00 19.58 19.08
C PHE A 89 -49.03 20.62 17.97
N SER A 90 -49.32 20.23 16.73
CA SER A 90 -49.24 21.07 15.52
C SER A 90 -47.90 21.82 15.41
N PHE A 91 -46.85 21.25 16.00
CA PHE A 91 -45.59 21.96 16.25
C PHE A 91 -44.88 22.37 14.97
N ILE A 92 -44.98 21.55 13.92
CA ILE A 92 -44.32 21.78 12.63
C ILE A 92 -45.25 22.58 11.72
N THR A 93 -46.53 22.22 11.69
CA THR A 93 -47.56 22.90 10.87
C THR A 93 -47.82 24.34 11.29
N GLU A 94 -47.69 24.68 12.58
CA GLU A 94 -47.86 26.06 13.07
C GLU A 94 -46.54 26.86 13.14
N ASN A 95 -45.38 26.24 12.88
CA ASN A 95 -44.11 26.92 12.98
C ASN A 95 -43.75 27.63 11.65
N PRO A 96 -43.54 28.96 11.67
CA PRO A 96 -43.33 29.77 10.47
C PRO A 96 -42.05 29.43 9.70
N LEU A 97 -41.10 28.72 10.31
CA LEU A 97 -39.89 28.25 9.61
C LEU A 97 -40.13 27.00 8.77
N PHE A 98 -41.18 26.24 9.07
CA PHE A 98 -41.47 24.95 8.45
C PHE A 98 -42.70 24.97 7.53
N GLU A 99 -43.37 26.12 7.38
CA GLU A 99 -44.61 26.28 6.58
C GLU A 99 -44.49 25.74 5.15
N ASN A 100 -43.29 25.77 4.56
CA ASN A 100 -43.02 25.31 3.20
C ASN A 100 -42.36 23.93 3.12
N ILE A 101 -42.18 23.21 4.23
CA ILE A 101 -41.53 21.90 4.24
C ILE A 101 -42.58 20.79 4.20
N ASN A 102 -42.61 20.04 3.10
CA ASN A 102 -43.42 18.84 2.97
C ASN A 102 -42.70 17.62 3.58
N LEU A 103 -42.91 17.35 4.87
CA LEU A 103 -42.27 16.23 5.57
C LEU A 103 -42.58 14.87 4.94
N LEU A 104 -43.82 14.68 4.47
CA LEU A 104 -44.25 13.43 3.84
C LEU A 104 -43.45 13.17 2.56
N GLU A 105 -43.26 14.18 1.74
CA GLU A 105 -42.45 14.09 0.52
C GLU A 105 -40.98 13.81 0.84
N GLN A 106 -40.39 14.47 1.86
CA GLN A 106 -39.01 14.19 2.29
C GLN A 106 -38.84 12.74 2.76
N LYS A 107 -39.79 12.24 3.55
CA LYS A 107 -39.82 10.85 4.00
C LYS A 107 -39.95 9.87 2.83
N GLN A 108 -40.83 10.16 1.87
CA GLN A 108 -40.98 9.36 0.65
C GLN A 108 -39.69 9.34 -0.19
N ASN A 109 -39.00 10.47 -0.31
CA ASN A 109 -37.71 10.57 -0.99
C ASN A 109 -36.62 9.73 -0.30
N LEU A 110 -36.59 9.72 1.04
CA LEU A 110 -35.68 8.87 1.81
C LEU A 110 -36.02 7.38 1.63
N GLN A 111 -37.30 7.01 1.64
CA GLN A 111 -37.74 5.64 1.39
C GLN A 111 -37.38 5.18 -0.03
N PHE A 112 -37.58 6.04 -1.03
CA PHE A 112 -37.16 5.79 -2.41
C PHE A 112 -35.65 5.58 -2.49
N THR A 113 -34.87 6.47 -1.88
CA THR A 113 -33.40 6.36 -1.83
C THR A 113 -32.96 5.06 -1.17
N LEU A 114 -33.57 4.66 -0.05
CA LEU A 114 -33.29 3.41 0.64
C LEU A 114 -33.58 2.19 -0.25
N SER A 115 -34.72 2.21 -0.95
CA SER A 115 -35.08 1.15 -1.89
C SER A 115 -34.10 1.05 -3.06
N HIS A 116 -33.59 2.19 -3.53
CA HIS A 116 -32.61 2.25 -4.60
C HIS A 116 -31.24 1.70 -4.15
N ILE A 117 -30.79 2.05 -2.94
CA ILE A 117 -29.59 1.46 -2.31
C ILE A 117 -29.71 -0.06 -2.21
N ASP A 118 -30.87 -0.54 -1.74
CA ASP A 118 -31.12 -1.98 -1.61
C ASP A 118 -31.16 -2.68 -2.98
N LYS A 119 -31.69 -2.01 -4.03
CA LYS A 119 -31.64 -2.52 -5.41
C LYS A 119 -30.19 -2.65 -5.91
N ILE A 120 -29.36 -1.62 -5.77
CA ILE A 120 -27.95 -1.64 -6.17
C ILE A 120 -27.18 -2.72 -5.40
N HIS A 121 -27.41 -2.81 -4.09
CA HIS A 121 -26.75 -3.80 -3.24
C HIS A 121 -27.06 -5.24 -3.67
N ASN A 122 -28.31 -5.51 -4.06
CA ASN A 122 -28.79 -6.85 -4.43
C ASN A 122 -28.67 -7.19 -5.92
N GLN A 123 -28.33 -6.23 -6.78
CA GLN A 123 -28.15 -6.49 -8.22
C GLN A 123 -27.00 -7.48 -8.43
N LYS A 124 -27.16 -8.42 -9.36
CA LYS A 124 -26.14 -9.44 -9.65
C LYS A 124 -25.05 -8.95 -10.59
N ASP A 125 -25.40 -8.04 -11.49
CA ASP A 125 -24.46 -7.53 -12.47
C ASP A 125 -23.36 -6.72 -11.80
N MET A 126 -22.14 -6.90 -12.33
CA MET A 126 -20.95 -6.24 -11.83
C MET A 126 -20.74 -4.88 -12.48
N ASP A 127 -21.21 -4.65 -13.71
CA ASP A 127 -21.06 -3.37 -14.41
C ASP A 127 -22.36 -2.55 -14.32
N PHE A 128 -22.25 -1.26 -14.59
CA PHE A 128 -23.37 -0.33 -14.75
C PHE A 128 -23.57 -0.04 -16.23
N ASP A 129 -24.83 0.21 -16.61
CA ASP A 129 -25.11 0.65 -17.97
C ASP A 129 -24.50 2.04 -18.20
N GLU A 130 -23.99 2.27 -19.42
CA GLU A 130 -23.35 3.54 -19.78
C GLU A 130 -24.29 4.75 -19.55
N SER A 131 -25.60 4.57 -19.73
CA SER A 131 -26.59 5.60 -19.42
C SER A 131 -26.69 5.92 -17.94
N GLU A 132 -26.64 4.92 -17.06
CA GLU A 132 -26.66 5.13 -15.60
C GLU A 132 -25.41 5.88 -15.13
N ILE A 133 -24.24 5.52 -15.69
CA ILE A 133 -22.99 6.22 -15.39
C ILE A 133 -23.04 7.68 -15.83
N LYS A 134 -23.57 7.96 -17.02
CA LYS A 134 -23.74 9.33 -17.52
C LYS A 134 -24.72 10.13 -16.68
N GLU A 135 -25.79 9.51 -16.19
CA GLU A 135 -26.74 10.14 -15.28
C GLU A 135 -26.05 10.54 -13.97
N PHE A 136 -25.26 9.63 -13.38
CA PHE A 136 -24.46 9.95 -12.20
C PHE A 136 -23.50 11.11 -12.43
N LEU A 137 -22.77 11.11 -13.55
CA LEU A 137 -21.86 12.21 -13.89
C LEU A 137 -22.60 13.53 -14.14
N ASN A 138 -23.78 13.50 -14.73
CA ASN A 138 -24.60 14.69 -14.93
C ASN A 138 -25.03 15.29 -13.57
N VAL A 139 -25.55 14.47 -12.66
CA VAL A 139 -25.93 14.90 -11.31
C VAL A 139 -24.73 15.49 -10.57
N LEU A 140 -23.56 14.85 -10.65
CA LEU A 140 -22.35 15.38 -10.02
C LEU A 140 -21.89 16.70 -10.65
N GLY A 141 -21.98 16.84 -11.97
CA GLY A 141 -21.65 18.09 -12.68
C GLY A 141 -22.60 19.23 -12.30
N GLU A 142 -23.90 18.98 -12.22
CA GLU A 142 -24.89 19.96 -11.77
C GLU A 142 -24.60 20.42 -10.34
N LEU A 143 -24.38 19.48 -9.41
CA LEU A 143 -24.02 19.79 -8.01
C LEU A 143 -22.67 20.50 -7.88
N GLU A 144 -21.67 20.15 -8.69
CA GLU A 144 -20.36 20.81 -8.69
C GLU A 144 -20.48 22.26 -9.18
N SER A 145 -21.33 22.50 -10.18
CA SER A 145 -21.55 23.81 -10.78
C SER A 145 -22.52 24.69 -9.96
N PHE A 146 -23.30 24.10 -9.05
CA PHE A 146 -24.27 24.83 -8.24
C PHE A 146 -23.59 25.91 -7.39
N ARG A 147 -24.12 27.13 -7.45
CA ARG A 147 -23.68 28.27 -6.64
C ARG A 147 -24.89 28.85 -5.93
N LEU A 148 -24.76 29.03 -4.62
CA LEU A 148 -25.80 29.67 -3.84
C LEU A 148 -25.71 31.17 -3.98
N GLU A 149 -26.76 31.75 -4.55
CA GLU A 149 -26.93 33.20 -4.62
C GLU A 149 -27.93 33.63 -3.56
N PHE A 150 -27.51 34.53 -2.67
CA PHE A 150 -28.40 35.12 -1.68
C PHE A 150 -29.07 36.34 -2.30
N PRO A 151 -30.40 36.50 -2.20
CA PRO A 151 -31.06 37.69 -2.71
C PRO A 151 -30.61 38.93 -1.95
N GLU A 152 -30.64 40.11 -2.59
CA GLU A 152 -30.19 41.38 -1.97
C GLU A 152 -30.93 41.68 -0.66
N ASN A 153 -32.20 41.26 -0.55
CA ASN A 153 -33.03 41.42 0.64
C ASN A 153 -32.96 40.24 1.62
N PHE A 154 -31.99 39.31 1.50
CA PHE A 154 -31.86 38.12 2.35
C PHE A 154 -31.89 38.48 3.84
N SER A 155 -31.10 39.47 4.27
CA SER A 155 -31.06 39.92 5.67
C SER A 155 -32.43 40.38 6.18
N SER A 156 -33.21 41.07 5.33
CA SER A 156 -34.56 41.53 5.69
C SER A 156 -35.54 40.36 5.81
N ILE A 157 -35.51 39.41 4.86
CA ILE A 157 -36.33 38.19 4.88
C ILE A 157 -36.01 37.37 6.14
N PHE A 158 -34.73 37.17 6.42
CA PHE A 158 -34.29 36.37 7.56
C PHE A 158 -34.68 37.03 8.89
N ARG A 159 -34.50 38.36 9.02
CA ARG A 159 -34.97 39.15 10.17
C ARG A 159 -36.48 39.02 10.38
N LYS A 160 -37.26 39.06 9.30
CA LYS A 160 -38.72 38.86 9.37
C LYS A 160 -39.04 37.47 9.92
N ASN A 161 -38.37 36.43 9.45
CA ASN A 161 -38.60 35.06 9.89
C ASN A 161 -38.20 34.83 11.37
N LEU A 162 -37.09 35.42 11.84
CA LEU A 162 -36.72 35.36 13.26
C LEU A 162 -37.76 36.06 14.15
N ASN A 163 -38.31 37.21 13.72
CA ASN A 163 -39.40 37.88 14.45
C ASN A 163 -40.68 37.03 14.50
N LEU A 164 -41.00 36.31 13.43
CA LEU A 164 -42.13 35.36 13.44
C LEU A 164 -41.87 34.20 14.41
N LEU A 165 -40.63 33.71 14.47
CA LEU A 165 -40.23 32.67 15.42
C LEU A 165 -40.33 33.16 16.88
N ILE A 166 -39.93 34.41 17.17
CA ILE A 166 -40.09 35.02 18.50
C ILE A 166 -41.56 35.04 18.90
N LYS A 167 -42.45 35.55 18.03
CA LYS A 167 -43.90 35.57 18.28
C LYS A 167 -44.47 34.17 18.50
N TRP A 168 -43.95 33.18 17.79
CA TRP A 168 -44.36 31.80 17.99
C TRP A 168 -43.88 31.27 19.35
N PHE A 169 -42.67 31.59 19.80
CA PHE A 169 -42.19 31.23 21.13
C PHE A 169 -42.97 31.89 22.28
N GLU A 170 -43.53 33.08 22.07
CA GLU A 170 -44.38 33.78 23.07
C GLU A 170 -45.62 32.97 23.45
N ASN A 171 -46.06 32.04 22.59
CA ASN A 171 -47.18 31.14 22.87
C ASN A 171 -46.85 30.07 23.94
N PHE A 172 -45.58 29.94 24.35
CA PHE A 172 -45.14 28.93 25.32
C PHE A 172 -44.65 29.60 26.62
N ASP A 173 -45.43 29.49 27.71
CA ASP A 173 -45.03 30.00 29.03
C ASP A 173 -44.07 29.05 29.76
N THR A 174 -42.89 28.83 29.17
CA THR A 174 -41.82 28.01 29.76
C THR A 174 -40.54 28.81 29.93
N PRO A 175 -39.70 28.50 30.94
CA PRO A 175 -38.41 29.17 31.11
C PRO A 175 -37.52 29.11 29.86
N LYS A 176 -37.49 27.98 29.15
CA LYS A 176 -36.69 27.80 27.94
C LYS A 176 -37.16 28.64 26.76
N ALA A 177 -38.47 28.84 26.62
CA ALA A 177 -39.02 29.70 25.58
C ALA A 177 -38.62 31.16 25.83
N LYS A 178 -38.69 31.62 27.08
CA LYS A 178 -38.24 32.97 27.49
C LYS A 178 -36.75 33.18 27.23
N GLU A 179 -35.91 32.20 27.60
CA GLU A 179 -34.46 32.20 27.31
C GLU A 179 -34.18 32.26 25.80
N SER A 180 -34.93 31.49 24.99
CA SER A 180 -34.78 31.49 23.52
C SER A 180 -35.20 32.82 22.90
N ILE A 181 -36.27 33.45 23.40
CA ILE A 181 -36.72 34.78 22.97
C ILE A 181 -35.67 35.84 23.29
N GLU A 182 -35.10 35.81 24.50
CA GLU A 182 -34.05 36.75 24.91
C GLU A 182 -32.82 36.63 24.00
N ALA A 183 -32.33 35.41 23.77
CA ALA A 183 -31.19 35.16 22.88
C ALA A 183 -31.46 35.59 21.43
N LEU A 184 -32.66 35.35 20.90
CA LEU A 184 -33.02 35.80 19.54
C LEU A 184 -33.11 37.33 19.45
N ASN A 185 -33.63 38.00 20.47
CA ASN A 185 -33.68 39.46 20.52
C ASN A 185 -32.28 40.07 20.59
N GLU A 186 -31.37 39.49 21.38
CA GLU A 186 -29.96 39.89 21.43
C GLU A 186 -29.33 39.82 20.03
N VAL A 187 -29.46 38.68 19.33
CA VAL A 187 -28.97 38.52 17.95
C VAL A 187 -29.58 39.54 16.99
N LEU A 188 -30.88 39.84 17.12
CA LEU A 188 -31.56 40.80 16.25
C LEU A 188 -31.13 42.25 16.47
N ASN A 189 -30.77 42.62 17.70
CA ASN A 189 -30.48 43.99 18.09
C ASN A 189 -28.98 44.33 18.04
N ASP A 190 -28.12 43.41 18.46
CA ASP A 190 -26.72 43.73 18.77
C ASP A 190 -25.73 43.22 17.72
N ASP A 191 -25.98 42.08 17.07
CA ASP A 191 -25.00 41.43 16.18
C ASP A 191 -25.59 40.77 14.91
N PHE A 192 -26.70 41.30 14.40
CA PHE A 192 -27.45 40.65 13.32
C PHE A 192 -26.64 40.48 12.02
N ASP A 193 -25.84 41.48 11.65
CA ASP A 193 -25.09 41.43 10.39
C ASP A 193 -23.99 40.36 10.42
N SER A 194 -23.24 40.26 11.54
CA SER A 194 -22.26 39.19 11.73
C SER A 194 -22.93 37.82 11.75
N PHE A 195 -24.07 37.71 12.42
CA PHE A 195 -24.86 36.49 12.42
C PHE A 195 -25.30 36.07 11.00
N ILE A 196 -25.75 37.02 10.17
CA ILE A 196 -26.10 36.76 8.77
C ILE A 196 -24.90 36.25 7.96
N LEU A 197 -23.71 36.80 8.17
CA LEU A 197 -22.50 36.29 7.51
C LEU A 197 -22.23 34.83 7.89
N VAL A 198 -22.35 34.51 9.18
CA VAL A 198 -22.20 33.13 9.68
C VAL A 198 -23.26 32.20 9.06
N VAL A 199 -24.52 32.63 8.97
CA VAL A 199 -25.58 31.84 8.32
C VAL A 199 -25.26 31.59 6.84
N LYS A 200 -24.82 32.62 6.11
CA LYS A 200 -24.43 32.48 4.70
C LYS A 200 -23.29 31.48 4.53
N ASP A 201 -22.26 31.58 5.38
CA ASP A 201 -21.12 30.67 5.38
C ASP A 201 -21.56 29.23 5.69
N ILE A 202 -22.46 29.02 6.65
CA ILE A 202 -23.04 27.70 6.94
C ILE A 202 -23.76 27.15 5.70
N CYS A 203 -24.60 27.93 5.04
CA CYS A 203 -25.33 27.48 3.84
C CYS A 203 -24.38 27.11 2.69
N ILE A 204 -23.33 27.90 2.46
CA ILE A 204 -22.29 27.60 1.46
C ILE A 204 -21.59 26.28 1.81
N ASN A 205 -21.12 26.13 3.05
CA ASN A 205 -20.47 24.91 3.52
C ASN A 205 -21.39 23.68 3.44
N MET A 206 -22.69 23.84 3.71
CA MET A 206 -23.67 22.76 3.57
C MET A 206 -23.80 22.26 2.13
N ILE A 207 -23.74 23.17 1.14
CA ILE A 207 -23.77 22.80 -0.28
C ILE A 207 -22.48 22.08 -0.68
N GLU A 208 -21.32 22.55 -0.22
CA GLU A 208 -20.05 21.87 -0.47
C GLU A 208 -20.03 20.47 0.13
N LEU A 209 -20.55 20.34 1.35
CA LEU A 209 -20.70 19.06 2.03
C LEU A 209 -21.71 18.15 1.33
N ALA A 210 -22.82 18.70 0.83
CA ALA A 210 -23.80 17.96 0.05
C ALA A 210 -23.14 17.38 -1.21
N TYR A 211 -22.44 18.20 -2.00
CA TYR A 211 -21.68 17.74 -3.16
C TYR A 211 -20.71 16.60 -2.78
N ALA A 212 -19.88 16.79 -1.75
CA ALA A 212 -18.95 15.75 -1.31
C ALA A 212 -19.68 14.47 -0.91
N THR A 213 -20.81 14.58 -0.23
CA THR A 213 -21.64 13.45 0.19
C THR A 213 -22.20 12.69 -1.02
N PHE A 214 -22.72 13.38 -2.03
CA PHE A 214 -23.22 12.75 -3.26
C PHE A 214 -22.11 12.04 -4.04
N VAL A 215 -20.93 12.64 -4.15
CA VAL A 215 -19.75 11.98 -4.75
C VAL A 215 -19.43 10.69 -4.01
N LEU A 216 -19.37 10.72 -2.67
CA LEU A 216 -19.07 9.54 -1.88
C LEU A 216 -20.14 8.44 -2.02
N ILE A 217 -21.42 8.81 -2.07
CA ILE A 217 -22.52 7.85 -2.29
C ILE A 217 -22.38 7.18 -3.65
N ILE A 218 -22.24 7.96 -4.73
CA ILE A 218 -22.13 7.45 -6.10
C ILE A 218 -20.88 6.57 -6.25
N CYS A 219 -19.72 7.02 -5.77
CA CYS A 219 -18.51 6.20 -5.79
C CYS A 219 -18.67 4.91 -4.97
N SER A 220 -19.45 4.95 -3.88
CA SER A 220 -19.77 3.73 -3.11
C SER A 220 -20.62 2.76 -3.93
N PHE A 221 -21.60 3.25 -4.70
CA PHE A 221 -22.37 2.40 -5.62
C PHE A 221 -21.47 1.73 -6.65
N LEU A 222 -20.60 2.51 -7.28
CA LEU A 222 -19.68 2.03 -8.31
C LEU A 222 -18.66 1.01 -7.79
N THR A 223 -18.26 1.10 -6.52
CA THR A 223 -17.14 0.31 -5.98
C THR A 223 -17.55 -0.85 -5.07
N ASN A 224 -18.78 -0.86 -4.54
CA ASN A 224 -19.20 -1.81 -3.50
C ASN A 224 -19.04 -3.30 -3.91
N LYS A 225 -19.36 -3.65 -5.17
CA LYS A 225 -19.24 -5.03 -5.66
C LYS A 225 -17.82 -5.42 -6.09
N HIS A 226 -16.94 -4.45 -6.26
CA HIS A 226 -15.61 -4.64 -6.86
C HIS A 226 -14.51 -4.85 -5.83
N SER A 227 -14.83 -4.77 -4.55
CA SER A 227 -13.87 -4.91 -3.44
C SER A 227 -13.06 -6.22 -3.51
N ASN A 228 -13.67 -7.33 -3.95
CA ASN A 228 -12.98 -8.61 -4.08
C ASN A 228 -12.63 -8.95 -5.54
N SER A 229 -13.50 -8.66 -6.50
CA SER A 229 -13.32 -9.07 -7.90
C SER A 229 -12.17 -8.38 -8.62
N THR A 230 -11.75 -7.18 -8.19
CA THR A 230 -10.52 -6.52 -8.68
C THR A 230 -9.24 -7.26 -8.29
N ARG A 231 -9.34 -8.26 -7.40
CA ARG A 231 -8.20 -8.99 -6.83
C ARG A 231 -8.25 -10.49 -7.06
N TYR A 232 -9.45 -11.06 -7.09
CA TYR A 232 -9.67 -12.50 -6.97
C TYR A 232 -10.53 -13.01 -8.14
N PRO A 233 -10.01 -13.93 -8.98
CA PRO A 233 -10.76 -14.55 -10.07
C PRO A 233 -12.04 -15.27 -9.64
N GLU A 234 -12.13 -15.73 -8.39
CA GLU A 234 -13.28 -16.49 -7.87
C GLU A 234 -14.60 -15.70 -7.92
N GLU A 235 -14.54 -14.38 -7.77
CA GLU A 235 -15.70 -13.49 -7.88
C GLU A 235 -16.10 -13.24 -9.34
N LEU A 236 -15.25 -13.64 -10.29
CA LEU A 236 -15.41 -13.47 -11.73
C LEU A 236 -15.58 -14.83 -12.44
N ASN A 237 -16.10 -15.82 -11.73
CA ASN A 237 -16.28 -17.19 -12.26
C ASN A 237 -14.97 -17.80 -12.81
N GLY A 238 -13.83 -17.44 -12.23
CA GLY A 238 -12.50 -17.90 -12.61
C GLY A 238 -11.79 -17.05 -13.65
N GLN A 239 -12.43 -16.01 -14.20
CA GLN A 239 -11.77 -15.08 -15.11
C GLN A 239 -10.73 -14.23 -14.37
N SER A 240 -9.58 -14.00 -15.02
CA SER A 240 -8.55 -13.11 -14.46
C SER A 240 -9.10 -11.68 -14.32
N PRO A 241 -8.91 -11.01 -13.17
CA PRO A 241 -9.23 -9.59 -13.02
C PRO A 241 -8.56 -8.72 -14.09
N LEU A 242 -7.35 -9.07 -14.54
CA LEU A 242 -6.66 -8.35 -15.61
C LEU A 242 -7.43 -8.39 -16.94
N ASP A 243 -8.06 -9.53 -17.25
CA ASP A 243 -8.82 -9.67 -18.48
C ASP A 243 -10.22 -9.06 -18.36
N PHE A 244 -10.82 -9.15 -17.17
CA PHE A 244 -12.17 -8.64 -16.92
C PHE A 244 -12.20 -7.10 -16.91
N TYR A 245 -11.28 -6.46 -16.18
CA TYR A 245 -11.20 -5.01 -16.10
C TYR A 245 -10.41 -4.45 -17.28
N ASN A 246 -11.15 -4.05 -18.31
CA ASN A 246 -10.60 -3.44 -19.52
C ASN A 246 -11.50 -2.29 -19.99
N ASN A 247 -11.08 -1.57 -21.03
CA ASN A 247 -11.78 -0.39 -21.57
C ASN A 247 -13.21 -0.65 -22.09
N ASN A 248 -13.62 -1.92 -22.23
CA ASN A 248 -15.00 -2.24 -22.63
C ASN A 248 -15.99 -2.04 -21.47
N LEU A 249 -15.56 -2.21 -20.21
CA LEU A 249 -16.41 -1.97 -19.05
C LEU A 249 -16.71 -0.48 -18.90
N SER A 250 -17.99 -0.15 -18.68
CA SER A 250 -18.42 1.25 -18.54
C SER A 250 -17.75 1.89 -17.33
N ILE A 251 -17.71 1.20 -16.19
CA ILE A 251 -17.05 1.70 -14.98
C ILE A 251 -15.56 2.01 -15.18
N VAL A 252 -14.86 1.27 -16.03
CA VAL A 252 -13.44 1.51 -16.32
C VAL A 252 -13.33 2.73 -17.22
N ARG A 253 -14.08 2.78 -18.32
CA ARG A 253 -14.04 3.89 -19.30
C ARG A 253 -14.31 5.25 -18.68
N TYR A 254 -15.18 5.30 -17.66
CA TYR A 254 -15.55 6.54 -16.97
C TYR A 254 -14.81 6.76 -15.65
N GLN A 255 -13.91 5.87 -15.25
CA GLN A 255 -13.23 5.93 -13.95
C GLN A 255 -12.49 7.27 -13.75
N SER A 256 -11.82 7.80 -14.77
CA SER A 256 -11.07 9.07 -14.69
C SER A 256 -11.94 10.27 -14.30
N TYR A 257 -13.23 10.28 -14.68
CA TYR A 257 -14.15 11.35 -14.30
C TYR A 257 -14.52 11.26 -12.82
N PHE A 258 -14.77 10.05 -12.31
CA PHE A 258 -15.04 9.85 -10.89
C PHE A 258 -13.82 10.07 -10.01
N ILE A 259 -12.61 9.77 -10.52
CA ILE A 259 -11.36 10.13 -9.83
C ILE A 259 -11.32 11.65 -9.58
N LYS A 260 -11.60 12.46 -10.60
CA LYS A 260 -11.64 13.92 -10.48
C LYS A 260 -12.71 14.41 -9.49
N HIS A 261 -13.92 13.84 -9.54
CA HIS A 261 -14.98 14.20 -8.59
C HIS A 261 -14.61 13.83 -7.16
N LEU A 262 -14.05 12.63 -6.94
CA LEU A 262 -13.62 12.16 -5.62
C LEU A 262 -12.48 13.01 -5.07
N GLU A 263 -11.53 13.41 -5.90
CA GLU A 263 -10.46 14.36 -5.53
C GLU A 263 -11.06 15.69 -5.07
N THR A 264 -12.00 16.25 -5.83
CA THR A 264 -12.68 17.51 -5.50
C THR A 264 -13.45 17.40 -4.18
N ALA A 265 -14.15 16.28 -3.97
CA ALA A 265 -14.86 16.00 -2.72
C ALA A 265 -13.90 15.90 -1.52
N LEU A 266 -12.77 15.20 -1.67
CA LEU A 266 -11.74 15.08 -0.64
C LEU A 266 -11.12 16.44 -0.31
N SER A 267 -10.90 17.28 -1.32
CA SER A 267 -10.39 18.64 -1.14
C SER A 267 -11.37 19.51 -0.34
N LYS A 268 -12.66 19.48 -0.68
CA LYS A 268 -13.72 20.16 0.07
C LYS A 268 -13.82 19.65 1.52
N LEU A 269 -13.80 18.34 1.73
CA LEU A 269 -13.80 17.76 3.08
C LEU A 269 -12.58 18.20 3.91
N LYS A 270 -11.42 18.39 3.26
CA LYS A 270 -10.19 18.88 3.89
C LYS A 270 -10.25 20.38 4.19
N SER A 271 -10.92 21.17 3.36
CA SER A 271 -11.05 22.62 3.52
C SER A 271 -12.13 23.06 4.49
N LEU A 272 -13.05 22.17 4.88
CA LEU A 272 -14.03 22.46 5.93
C LEU A 272 -13.29 22.91 7.19
N LYS A 273 -13.29 24.23 7.40
CA LYS A 273 -12.73 24.90 8.59
C LYS A 273 -13.63 24.58 9.77
N ILE A 274 -13.44 23.41 10.36
CA ILE A 274 -14.17 23.07 11.58
C ILE A 274 -13.39 23.69 12.74
N ASN A 275 -13.60 24.99 12.99
CA ASN A 275 -13.18 25.76 14.19
C ASN A 275 -11.98 25.19 14.98
N GLU A 276 -10.89 24.85 14.30
CA GLU A 276 -9.58 24.72 14.89
C GLU A 276 -8.95 26.08 14.64
N ASN A 277 -8.81 26.87 15.71
CA ASN A 277 -8.35 28.25 15.74
C ASN A 277 -7.47 28.67 14.55
N ASN A 278 -7.89 29.77 13.92
CA ASN A 278 -7.20 30.51 12.85
C ASN A 278 -5.68 30.36 12.86
N GLU A 279 -5.17 29.52 11.96
CA GLU A 279 -3.88 29.74 11.31
C GLU A 279 -4.08 29.63 9.79
N GLU A 280 -3.61 30.66 9.09
CA GLU A 280 -3.76 30.86 7.65
C GLU A 280 -3.13 29.71 6.85
N SER A 281 -3.94 29.03 6.03
CA SER A 281 -3.40 28.11 5.02
C SER A 281 -3.43 28.78 3.64
N ASN A 282 -2.23 29.05 3.11
CA ASN A 282 -1.98 29.32 1.70
C ASN A 282 -2.50 28.15 0.85
N TYR A 283 -3.60 28.37 0.14
CA TYR A 283 -4.19 27.42 -0.78
C TYR A 283 -3.38 27.46 -2.09
N ILE A 284 -2.43 26.54 -2.23
CA ILE A 284 -1.70 26.31 -3.48
C ILE A 284 -2.61 25.52 -4.41
N ASP A 285 -2.69 25.93 -5.66
CA ASP A 285 -3.31 25.21 -6.77
C ASP A 285 -2.75 23.77 -6.87
N LEU A 286 -3.44 22.83 -6.22
CA LEU A 286 -3.06 21.42 -6.16
C LEU A 286 -3.07 20.77 -7.55
N ASN A 287 -3.94 21.24 -8.44
CA ASN A 287 -4.18 20.60 -9.73
C ASN A 287 -3.02 20.75 -10.73
N SER A 288 -2.31 21.89 -10.70
CA SER A 288 -1.12 22.10 -11.54
C SER A 288 0.12 21.39 -10.98
N LYS A 289 0.30 21.39 -9.65
CA LYS A 289 1.39 20.67 -8.98
C LYS A 289 1.30 19.16 -9.12
N LEU A 290 0.09 18.60 -9.04
CA LEU A 290 -0.11 17.15 -9.11
C LEU A 290 0.22 16.59 -10.50
N ARG A 291 -0.10 17.31 -11.59
CA ARG A 291 0.22 16.85 -12.95
C ARG A 291 1.72 16.81 -13.26
N GLU A 292 2.51 17.69 -12.67
CA GLU A 292 3.98 17.62 -12.78
C GLU A 292 4.56 16.49 -11.91
N GLU A 293 3.99 16.21 -10.74
CA GLU A 293 4.45 15.14 -9.84
C GLU A 293 4.45 13.74 -10.49
N PHE A 294 3.49 13.44 -11.38
CA PHE A 294 3.32 12.10 -11.96
C PHE A 294 4.38 11.65 -12.97
N ASN A 295 5.16 12.58 -13.52
CA ASN A 295 6.31 12.26 -14.37
C ASN A 295 7.64 12.44 -13.63
N THR A 296 7.61 12.96 -12.41
CA THR A 296 8.81 13.16 -11.60
C THR A 296 9.04 11.95 -10.69
N PRO A 297 10.31 11.53 -10.52
CA PRO A 297 10.65 10.48 -9.57
C PRO A 297 10.27 10.88 -8.15
N ASP A 298 9.81 9.92 -7.35
CA ASP A 298 9.57 10.15 -5.92
C ASP A 298 10.90 10.50 -5.24
N THR A 299 10.99 11.70 -4.66
CA THR A 299 12.24 12.26 -4.12
C THR A 299 12.81 11.46 -2.96
N ARG A 300 12.05 10.55 -2.35
CA ARG A 300 12.57 9.60 -1.34
C ARG A 300 13.62 8.65 -1.91
N TRP A 301 13.64 8.42 -3.23
CA TRP A 301 14.66 7.59 -3.86
C TRP A 301 16.05 8.23 -3.84
N ASP A 302 16.13 9.56 -3.77
CA ASP A 302 17.39 10.30 -3.67
C ASP A 302 18.18 9.93 -2.40
N ILE A 303 17.47 9.62 -1.30
CA ILE A 303 18.06 9.18 -0.02
C ILE A 303 18.89 7.90 -0.20
N PHE A 304 18.53 7.08 -1.19
CA PHE A 304 19.22 5.83 -1.50
C PHE A 304 20.19 5.96 -2.68
N GLY A 305 20.51 7.19 -3.10
CA GLY A 305 21.45 7.46 -4.19
C GLY A 305 20.91 7.14 -5.58
N CYS A 306 19.60 6.97 -5.73
CA CYS A 306 18.95 6.71 -7.00
C CYS A 306 18.65 8.03 -7.72
N LYS A 307 19.41 8.37 -8.77
CA LYS A 307 19.27 9.65 -9.48
C LYS A 307 18.49 9.52 -10.79
N THR A 308 18.41 8.30 -11.32
CA THR A 308 17.80 8.03 -12.62
C THR A 308 16.90 6.79 -12.56
N LYS A 309 15.99 6.66 -13.54
CA LYS A 309 15.18 5.45 -13.69
C LYS A 309 16.03 4.20 -13.93
N SER A 310 17.19 4.37 -14.57
CA SER A 310 18.17 3.29 -14.77
C SER A 310 18.77 2.84 -13.44
N ASP A 311 19.19 3.78 -12.58
CA ASP A 311 19.67 3.47 -11.23
C ASP A 311 18.58 2.74 -10.45
N PHE A 312 17.35 3.27 -10.49
CA PHE A 312 16.20 2.66 -9.83
C PHE A 312 15.99 1.21 -10.26
N THR A 313 15.98 1.00 -11.58
CA THR A 313 15.83 -0.33 -12.16
C THR A 313 16.93 -1.29 -11.71
N SER A 314 18.17 -0.80 -11.64
CA SER A 314 19.31 -1.63 -11.24
C SER A 314 19.34 -1.97 -9.74
N TYR A 315 18.84 -1.08 -8.88
CA TYR A 315 18.95 -1.21 -7.42
C TYR A 315 17.71 -1.81 -6.77
N PHE A 316 16.52 -1.53 -7.31
CA PHE A 316 15.25 -1.81 -6.64
C PHE A 316 14.34 -2.77 -7.41
N ILE A 317 14.56 -3.00 -8.70
CA ILE A 317 13.70 -3.93 -9.45
C ILE A 317 14.24 -5.35 -9.34
N VAL A 318 13.54 -6.16 -8.54
CA VAL A 318 13.73 -7.59 -8.47
C VAL A 318 12.93 -8.23 -9.60
N LYS A 319 13.66 -8.66 -10.64
CA LYS A 319 13.08 -9.39 -11.77
C LYS A 319 12.46 -10.70 -11.30
N LYS A 320 11.43 -11.21 -11.98
CA LYS A 320 10.83 -12.51 -11.61
C LYS A 320 11.82 -13.70 -11.65
N ASN A 321 12.78 -13.68 -12.60
CA ASN A 321 13.83 -14.67 -12.84
C ASN A 321 13.41 -16.12 -12.50
N THR A 322 12.43 -16.64 -13.23
CA THR A 322 11.84 -17.97 -12.98
C THR A 322 12.43 -19.07 -13.85
N HIS A 323 12.56 -20.29 -13.29
CA HIS A 323 12.91 -21.48 -14.08
C HIS A 323 11.67 -22.13 -14.72
N SER A 324 11.87 -23.01 -15.69
CA SER A 324 10.82 -23.61 -16.54
C SER A 324 9.79 -24.50 -15.81
N LYS A 325 10.01 -24.82 -14.53
CA LYS A 325 9.07 -25.64 -13.73
C LYS A 325 8.10 -24.81 -12.90
N VAL A 326 8.28 -23.49 -12.85
CA VAL A 326 7.32 -22.59 -12.19
C VAL A 326 6.05 -22.53 -13.05
N PRO A 327 4.85 -22.75 -12.49
CA PRO A 327 3.60 -22.68 -13.25
C PRO A 327 3.35 -21.30 -13.85
N GLU A 328 2.78 -21.27 -15.06
CA GLU A 328 2.53 -20.03 -15.83
C GLU A 328 1.72 -19.00 -15.05
N ASN A 329 0.69 -19.42 -14.32
CA ASN A 329 -0.12 -18.52 -13.50
C ASN A 329 0.68 -17.87 -12.34
N ILE A 330 1.75 -18.52 -11.86
CA ILE A 330 2.65 -17.92 -10.86
C ILE A 330 3.62 -16.94 -11.53
N ILE A 331 4.07 -17.24 -12.75
CA ILE A 331 4.93 -16.35 -13.54
C ILE A 331 4.23 -15.02 -13.83
N GLN A 332 2.99 -15.06 -14.32
CA GLN A 332 2.17 -13.87 -14.59
C GLN A 332 1.97 -13.02 -13.32
N GLU A 333 1.75 -13.67 -12.19
CA GLU A 333 1.63 -12.99 -10.91
C GLU A 333 2.93 -12.30 -10.48
N LEU A 334 4.08 -12.95 -10.69
CA LEU A 334 5.39 -12.35 -10.41
C LEU A 334 5.69 -11.17 -11.36
N GLU A 335 5.25 -11.21 -12.61
CA GLU A 335 5.35 -10.08 -13.55
C GLU A 335 4.59 -8.86 -13.03
N ILE A 336 3.38 -9.05 -12.50
CA ILE A 336 2.61 -7.95 -11.88
C ILE A 336 3.37 -7.37 -10.68
N ALA A 337 3.97 -8.23 -9.85
CA ALA A 337 4.78 -7.76 -8.72
C ALA A 337 6.03 -6.97 -9.18
N GLU A 338 6.67 -7.37 -10.28
CA GLU A 338 7.78 -6.64 -10.92
C GLU A 338 7.30 -5.28 -11.48
N GLN A 339 6.13 -5.23 -12.13
CA GLN A 339 5.53 -4.00 -12.62
C GLN A 339 5.20 -3.02 -11.49
N LEU A 340 4.63 -3.51 -10.38
CA LEU A 340 4.37 -2.68 -9.19
C LEU A 340 5.67 -2.06 -8.65
N GLN A 341 6.77 -2.82 -8.59
CA GLN A 341 8.08 -2.27 -8.23
C GLN A 341 8.49 -1.15 -9.19
N SER A 342 8.26 -1.32 -10.50
CA SER A 342 8.59 -0.28 -11.49
C SER A 342 7.80 1.01 -11.30
N PHE A 343 6.52 0.91 -10.94
CA PHE A 343 5.67 2.09 -10.66
C PHE A 343 6.06 2.81 -9.38
N SER A 344 6.69 2.12 -8.43
CA SER A 344 7.11 2.78 -7.20
C SER A 344 8.21 3.82 -7.40
N TYR A 345 8.85 3.85 -8.58
CA TYR A 345 9.74 4.95 -8.98
C TYR A 345 9.05 6.31 -8.89
N TYR A 346 7.77 6.37 -9.26
CA TYR A 346 6.95 7.59 -9.24
C TYR A 346 6.20 7.75 -7.92
N TYR A 347 5.95 6.65 -7.20
CA TYR A 347 5.26 6.69 -5.91
C TYR A 347 5.74 5.58 -4.96
N TYR A 348 6.64 5.94 -4.05
CA TYR A 348 7.34 5.00 -3.17
C TYR A 348 6.46 3.99 -2.41
N PRO A 349 5.24 4.33 -1.92
CA PRO A 349 4.39 3.37 -1.21
C PRO A 349 4.01 2.14 -2.03
N ILE A 350 3.97 2.22 -3.37
CA ILE A 350 3.69 1.07 -4.25
C ILE A 350 4.73 -0.04 -4.08
N TYR A 351 5.94 0.27 -3.62
CA TYR A 351 6.97 -0.73 -3.36
C TYR A 351 6.58 -1.69 -2.22
N GLY A 352 5.87 -1.17 -1.21
CA GLY A 352 5.28 -1.99 -0.16
C GLY A 352 4.15 -2.89 -0.69
N ASP A 353 3.36 -2.37 -1.62
CA ASP A 353 2.29 -3.12 -2.28
C ASP A 353 2.83 -4.25 -3.16
N ALA A 354 3.96 -4.04 -3.83
CA ALA A 354 4.65 -5.09 -4.58
C ALA A 354 5.07 -6.26 -3.66
N PHE A 355 5.62 -5.96 -2.48
CA PHE A 355 5.95 -6.98 -1.50
C PHE A 355 4.70 -7.67 -0.94
N SER A 356 3.65 -6.90 -0.66
CA SER A 356 2.35 -7.44 -0.26
C SER A 356 1.81 -8.42 -1.31
N ARG A 357 1.95 -8.11 -2.60
CA ARG A 357 1.62 -9.03 -3.70
C ARG A 357 2.46 -10.30 -3.64
N LEU A 358 3.79 -10.21 -3.50
CA LEU A 358 4.66 -11.40 -3.36
C LEU A 358 4.22 -12.31 -2.21
N THR A 359 3.79 -11.76 -1.06
CA THR A 359 3.31 -12.60 0.06
C THR A 359 2.06 -13.42 -0.28
N ARG A 360 1.18 -12.89 -1.15
CA ARG A 360 0.01 -13.60 -1.68
C ARG A 360 0.44 -14.64 -2.70
N ILE A 361 1.37 -14.30 -3.59
CA ILE A 361 1.92 -15.23 -4.59
C ILE A 361 2.56 -16.43 -3.90
N PHE A 362 3.31 -16.22 -2.81
CA PHE A 362 3.83 -17.30 -1.99
C PHE A 362 2.73 -18.25 -1.49
N GLU A 363 1.61 -17.73 -0.96
CA GLU A 363 0.49 -18.56 -0.53
C GLU A 363 -0.14 -19.35 -1.68
N ILE A 364 -0.30 -18.73 -2.86
CA ILE A 364 -0.81 -19.38 -4.08
C ILE A 364 0.17 -20.46 -4.54
N ALA A 365 1.48 -20.21 -4.50
CA ALA A 365 2.53 -21.15 -4.89
C ALA A 365 2.52 -22.40 -4.00
N ILE A 366 2.43 -22.24 -2.67
CA ILE A 366 2.31 -23.37 -1.72
C ILE A 366 1.08 -24.22 -2.03
N LYS A 367 -0.08 -23.59 -2.22
CA LYS A 367 -1.33 -24.31 -2.56
C LYS A 367 -1.22 -25.01 -3.91
N THR A 368 -0.55 -24.40 -4.88
CA THR A 368 -0.34 -24.98 -6.21
C THR A 368 0.57 -26.20 -6.14
N LYS A 369 1.70 -26.10 -5.42
CA LYS A 369 2.62 -27.21 -5.17
C LYS A 369 1.95 -28.36 -4.43
N ALA A 370 1.16 -28.07 -3.40
CA ALA A 370 0.40 -29.09 -2.67
C ALA A 370 -0.57 -29.86 -3.60
N LYS A 371 -1.23 -29.18 -4.53
CA LYS A 371 -2.07 -29.85 -5.56
C LYS A 371 -1.24 -30.74 -6.48
N GLN A 372 -0.07 -30.27 -6.95
CA GLN A 372 0.83 -31.05 -7.81
C GLN A 372 1.32 -32.33 -7.13
N GLU A 373 1.53 -32.29 -5.81
CA GLU A 373 1.95 -33.44 -5.00
C GLU A 373 0.76 -34.27 -4.47
N SER A 374 -0.45 -34.01 -4.98
CA SER A 374 -1.68 -34.72 -4.59
C SER A 374 -1.99 -34.65 -3.08
N ILE A 375 -1.52 -33.61 -2.39
CA ILE A 375 -1.82 -33.34 -0.99
C ILE A 375 -3.25 -32.81 -0.91
N ASN A 376 -4.13 -33.55 -0.23
CA ASN A 376 -5.53 -33.15 -0.08
C ASN A 376 -5.68 -32.05 0.98
N PHE A 377 -6.22 -30.89 0.60
CA PHE A 377 -6.49 -29.79 1.52
C PHE A 377 -7.81 -29.08 1.23
N ARG A 378 -8.43 -28.54 2.29
CA ARG A 378 -9.65 -27.74 2.20
C ARG A 378 -9.29 -26.26 2.01
N LYS A 379 -10.26 -25.44 1.56
CA LYS A 379 -10.09 -23.99 1.37
C LYS A 379 -9.47 -23.28 2.60
N ASN A 380 -9.79 -23.76 3.81
CA ASN A 380 -9.35 -23.18 5.08
C ASN A 380 -8.20 -23.95 5.76
N THR A 381 -7.47 -24.80 5.02
CA THR A 381 -6.30 -25.48 5.60
C THR A 381 -5.24 -24.45 5.99
N PRO A 382 -4.73 -24.45 7.23
CA PRO A 382 -3.68 -23.52 7.66
C PRO A 382 -2.42 -23.64 6.81
N LEU A 383 -1.86 -22.50 6.40
CA LEU A 383 -0.68 -22.45 5.54
C LEU A 383 0.53 -23.21 6.13
N VAL A 384 0.71 -23.15 7.46
CA VAL A 384 1.77 -23.88 8.17
C VAL A 384 1.69 -25.40 7.98
N ARG A 385 0.47 -25.94 7.89
CA ARG A 385 0.26 -27.37 7.62
C ARG A 385 0.66 -27.72 6.20
N LEU A 386 0.23 -26.91 5.22
CA LEU A 386 0.61 -27.13 3.82
C LEU A 386 2.12 -27.06 3.62
N ILE A 387 2.78 -26.08 4.26
CA ILE A 387 4.25 -25.97 4.24
C ILE A 387 4.89 -27.26 4.75
N LYS A 388 4.46 -27.75 5.93
CA LYS A 388 4.97 -29.00 6.51
C LYS A 388 4.77 -30.20 5.58
N ASP A 389 3.59 -30.29 4.96
CA ASP A 389 3.24 -31.41 4.10
C ASP A 389 4.09 -31.42 2.81
N ILE A 390 4.25 -30.28 2.13
CA ILE A 390 5.08 -30.19 0.91
C ILE A 390 6.59 -30.28 1.18
N SER A 391 7.03 -29.91 2.39
CA SER A 391 8.45 -29.84 2.74
C SER A 391 8.94 -31.05 3.53
N ASN A 392 8.11 -32.07 3.74
CA ASN A 392 8.40 -33.17 4.67
C ASN A 392 9.71 -33.89 4.34
N GLU A 393 10.01 -34.06 3.05
CA GLU A 393 11.18 -34.80 2.58
C GLU A 393 12.40 -33.92 2.27
N TYR A 394 12.27 -32.60 2.39
CA TYR A 394 13.32 -31.64 2.06
C TYR A 394 14.26 -31.38 3.26
N ASP A 395 15.40 -30.77 3.00
CA ASP A 395 16.35 -30.37 4.05
C ASP A 395 15.82 -29.21 4.93
N GLU A 396 16.54 -28.93 6.02
CA GLU A 396 16.19 -27.86 6.95
C GLU A 396 16.39 -26.45 6.35
N GLU A 397 17.29 -26.27 5.38
CA GLU A 397 17.49 -24.95 4.75
C GLU A 397 16.23 -24.54 3.98
N PHE A 398 15.68 -25.46 3.17
CA PHE A 398 14.44 -25.24 2.44
C PHE A 398 13.26 -24.99 3.38
N LYS A 399 13.10 -25.80 4.43
CA LYS A 399 12.04 -25.61 5.45
C LYS A 399 12.14 -24.24 6.13
N ASN A 400 13.35 -23.84 6.51
CA ASN A 400 13.61 -22.54 7.12
C ASN A 400 13.29 -21.38 6.16
N GLY A 401 13.54 -21.55 4.85
CA GLY A 401 13.11 -20.63 3.82
C GLY A 401 11.58 -20.45 3.81
N LEU A 402 10.82 -21.55 3.76
CA LEU A 402 9.36 -21.50 3.77
C LEU A 402 8.80 -20.89 5.06
N ASP A 403 9.37 -21.22 6.22
CA ASP A 403 8.96 -20.64 7.50
C ASP A 403 9.26 -19.14 7.58
N TRP A 404 10.41 -18.71 7.05
CA TRP A 404 10.74 -17.28 6.95
C TRP A 404 9.72 -16.54 6.07
N ALA A 405 9.39 -17.07 4.89
CA ALA A 405 8.39 -16.47 4.00
C ALA A 405 7.01 -16.36 4.66
N ARG A 406 6.60 -17.41 5.38
CA ARG A 406 5.37 -17.42 6.18
C ARG A 406 5.38 -16.34 7.26
N LYS A 407 6.48 -16.19 8.00
CA LYS A 407 6.64 -15.14 9.02
C LYS A 407 6.55 -13.75 8.41
N MET A 408 7.23 -13.50 7.29
CA MET A 408 7.15 -12.23 6.56
C MET A 408 5.73 -11.92 6.06
N ARG A 409 5.02 -12.92 5.52
CA ARG A 409 3.61 -12.77 5.14
C ARG A 409 2.74 -12.38 6.33
N ASN A 410 2.95 -12.99 7.49
CA ASN A 410 2.19 -12.67 8.70
C ASN A 410 2.49 -11.26 9.23
N MET A 411 3.75 -10.84 9.20
CA MET A 411 4.14 -9.47 9.54
C MET A 411 3.49 -8.46 8.59
N ASN A 412 3.48 -8.73 7.28
CA ASN A 412 2.83 -7.87 6.28
C ASN A 412 1.30 -7.82 6.43
N ALA A 413 0.66 -8.92 6.87
CA ALA A 413 -0.79 -8.98 7.09
C ALA A 413 -1.22 -8.23 8.37
N HIS A 414 -0.30 -8.02 9.30
CA HIS A 414 -0.53 -7.33 10.56
C HIS A 414 0.54 -6.25 10.74
N PRO A 415 0.56 -5.22 9.87
CA PRO A 415 1.55 -4.17 9.98
C PRO A 415 1.34 -3.42 11.29
N ASP A 416 2.40 -3.33 12.10
CA ASP A 416 2.42 -2.37 13.19
C ASP A 416 2.38 -0.97 12.56
N PHE A 417 1.69 -0.01 13.21
CA PHE A 417 1.37 1.33 12.66
C PHE A 417 2.56 2.16 12.14
N ASN A 418 3.81 1.69 12.28
CA ASN A 418 5.05 2.38 11.92
C ASN A 418 6.00 1.59 10.99
N THR A 419 5.58 0.49 10.35
CA THR A 419 6.49 -0.27 9.49
C THR A 419 6.72 0.45 8.15
N PHE A 420 7.81 1.24 8.06
CA PHE A 420 8.31 1.78 6.79
C PHE A 420 9.09 0.70 6.05
N TYR A 421 8.63 0.37 4.84
CA TYR A 421 9.09 -0.80 4.12
C TYR A 421 10.22 -0.52 3.10
N GLY A 422 10.21 0.58 2.35
CA GLY A 422 11.18 1.01 1.31
C GLY A 422 12.38 0.14 0.93
N ASN A 423 13.61 0.71 0.96
CA ASN A 423 14.84 -0.01 0.57
C ASN A 423 15.08 -1.27 1.42
N ILE A 424 14.59 -1.28 2.66
CA ILE A 424 14.66 -2.44 3.56
C ILE A 424 13.96 -3.66 2.93
N LEU A 425 13.00 -3.47 2.02
CA LEU A 425 12.32 -4.54 1.30
C LEU A 425 13.11 -5.16 0.14
N VAL A 426 14.19 -4.57 -0.38
CA VAL A 426 14.92 -5.15 -1.53
C VAL A 426 15.34 -6.59 -1.23
N ILE A 427 15.97 -6.81 -0.05
CA ILE A 427 16.41 -8.15 0.36
C ILE A 427 15.21 -9.09 0.56
N PRO A 428 14.15 -8.72 1.30
CA PRO A 428 12.92 -9.50 1.37
C PRO A 428 12.28 -9.85 0.02
N LEU A 429 12.26 -8.92 -0.95
CA LEU A 429 11.69 -9.14 -2.29
C LEU A 429 12.51 -10.19 -3.05
N ILE A 430 13.85 -10.07 -3.05
CA ILE A 430 14.76 -11.05 -3.66
C ILE A 430 14.54 -12.43 -3.03
N ARG A 431 14.61 -12.50 -1.70
CA ARG A 431 14.49 -13.77 -0.98
C ARG A 431 13.12 -14.42 -1.15
N MET A 432 12.04 -13.64 -1.10
CA MET A 432 10.69 -14.15 -1.34
C MET A 432 10.55 -14.71 -2.76
N THR A 433 11.10 -14.01 -3.77
CA THR A 433 11.12 -14.48 -5.16
C THR A 433 11.94 -15.76 -5.32
N ASN A 434 13.09 -15.87 -4.64
CA ASN A 434 13.89 -17.09 -4.60
C ASN A 434 13.12 -18.27 -4.00
N ILE A 435 12.43 -18.04 -2.87
CA ILE A 435 11.63 -19.06 -2.20
C ILE A 435 10.46 -19.51 -3.09
N ILE A 436 9.75 -18.58 -3.74
CA ILE A 436 8.65 -18.90 -4.66
C ILE A 436 9.15 -19.79 -5.82
N ASN A 437 10.32 -19.50 -6.37
CA ASN A 437 10.97 -20.35 -7.37
C ASN A 437 11.28 -21.74 -6.79
N ASP A 438 11.97 -21.77 -5.65
CA ASP A 438 12.46 -23.01 -5.04
C ASP A 438 11.31 -23.96 -4.61
N ILE A 439 10.09 -23.46 -4.36
CA ILE A 439 8.87 -24.28 -4.13
C ILE A 439 8.64 -25.30 -5.26
N PHE A 440 8.96 -24.97 -6.50
CA PHE A 440 8.69 -25.84 -7.66
C PHE A 440 9.88 -26.72 -8.06
N ARG A 441 10.95 -26.73 -7.26
CA ARG A 441 12.07 -27.64 -7.42
C ARG A 441 11.79 -28.98 -6.74
N THR A 442 12.55 -29.99 -7.14
CA THR A 442 12.45 -31.35 -6.57
C THR A 442 13.45 -31.53 -5.44
N LYS A 443 13.18 -32.39 -4.47
CA LYS A 443 14.17 -32.77 -3.43
C LYS A 443 15.56 -33.10 -4.00
N ASN A 444 15.61 -33.96 -5.02
CA ASN A 444 16.86 -34.37 -5.67
C ASN A 444 17.69 -33.17 -6.18
N TYR A 445 17.04 -32.08 -6.55
CA TYR A 445 17.74 -30.86 -6.95
C TYR A 445 18.54 -30.30 -5.77
N PHE A 446 17.91 -30.13 -4.60
CA PHE A 446 18.57 -29.61 -3.40
C PHE A 446 19.67 -30.55 -2.91
N ASP A 447 19.42 -31.87 -2.91
CA ASP A 447 20.43 -32.87 -2.56
C ASP A 447 21.68 -32.74 -3.46
N ILE A 448 21.50 -32.56 -4.78
CA ILE A 448 22.61 -32.32 -5.72
C ILE A 448 23.33 -31.01 -5.40
N GLN A 449 22.62 -29.91 -5.17
CA GLN A 449 23.24 -28.62 -4.87
C GLN A 449 24.07 -28.71 -3.57
N THR A 450 23.51 -29.26 -2.50
CA THR A 450 24.17 -29.42 -1.20
C THR A 450 25.40 -30.32 -1.29
N ASN A 451 25.28 -31.46 -1.97
CA ASN A 451 26.41 -32.38 -2.15
C ASN A 451 27.54 -31.73 -2.97
N LYS A 452 27.20 -30.99 -4.03
CA LYS A 452 28.18 -30.26 -4.84
C LYS A 452 28.82 -29.11 -4.09
N PHE A 453 28.04 -28.34 -3.34
CA PHE A 453 28.55 -27.29 -2.46
C PHE A 453 29.59 -27.85 -1.48
N ASN A 454 29.24 -28.92 -0.76
CA ASN A 454 30.14 -29.56 0.20
C ASN A 454 31.38 -30.16 -0.47
N GLN A 455 31.22 -30.78 -1.64
CA GLN A 455 32.34 -31.31 -2.42
C GLN A 455 33.32 -30.19 -2.80
N ILE A 456 32.82 -29.06 -3.30
CA ILE A 456 33.65 -27.91 -3.68
C ILE A 456 34.29 -27.30 -2.43
N LYS A 457 33.52 -27.05 -1.36
CA LYS A 457 34.03 -26.51 -0.09
C LYS A 457 35.17 -27.34 0.48
N ASN A 458 35.00 -28.66 0.57
CA ASN A 458 36.05 -29.57 1.03
C ASN A 458 37.25 -29.57 0.08
N SER A 459 37.01 -29.53 -1.23
CA SER A 459 38.09 -29.47 -2.22
C SER A 459 38.93 -28.22 -2.06
N TYR A 460 38.40 -27.09 -1.61
CA TYR A 460 39.13 -25.83 -1.44
C TYR A 460 39.41 -25.45 0.02
N GLN A 461 39.22 -26.34 0.98
CA GLN A 461 39.46 -26.06 2.41
C GLN A 461 40.88 -25.55 2.70
N SER A 462 41.88 -26.04 1.96
CA SER A 462 43.28 -25.58 2.10
C SER A 462 43.51 -24.13 1.65
N TYR A 463 42.54 -23.51 0.98
CA TYR A 463 42.60 -22.13 0.50
C TYR A 463 41.89 -21.16 1.44
N GLU A 464 41.17 -21.67 2.45
CA GLU A 464 40.31 -20.85 3.32
C GLU A 464 41.11 -19.75 4.03
N ASN A 465 42.29 -20.08 4.54
CA ASN A 465 43.19 -19.14 5.18
C ASN A 465 44.55 -19.17 4.49
N GLY A 466 45.09 -18.01 4.13
CA GLY A 466 46.40 -17.91 3.49
C GLY A 466 46.70 -16.49 3.04
N VAL A 467 47.92 -16.26 2.54
CA VAL A 467 48.35 -14.97 2.01
C VAL A 467 48.24 -15.02 0.50
N TRP A 468 47.18 -14.44 -0.06
CA TRP A 468 46.92 -14.49 -1.50
C TRP A 468 46.99 -13.10 -2.12
N LYS A 469 47.61 -13.01 -3.28
CA LYS A 469 47.63 -11.78 -4.08
C LYS A 469 46.55 -11.84 -5.15
N PHE A 470 45.64 -10.87 -5.10
CA PHE A 470 44.61 -10.62 -6.10
C PHE A 470 44.82 -9.25 -6.73
N ASP A 471 45.38 -9.20 -7.95
CA ASP A 471 45.79 -7.93 -8.57
C ASP A 471 46.70 -7.11 -7.62
N LYS A 472 46.24 -5.96 -7.15
CA LYS A 472 46.95 -5.10 -6.17
C LYS A 472 46.53 -5.34 -4.71
N TYR A 473 45.59 -6.24 -4.47
CA TYR A 473 45.05 -6.52 -3.15
C TYR A 473 45.69 -7.77 -2.55
N LEU A 474 45.85 -7.74 -1.23
CA LEU A 474 46.23 -8.90 -0.44
C LEU A 474 44.96 -9.46 0.19
N ILE A 475 44.75 -10.76 0.08
CA ILE A 475 43.56 -11.48 0.57
C ILE A 475 44.03 -12.47 1.64
N HIS A 476 43.40 -12.44 2.82
CA HIS A 476 43.77 -13.33 3.93
C HIS A 476 42.83 -14.53 4.09
N LYS A 477 41.59 -14.41 3.59
CA LYS A 477 40.56 -15.45 3.67
C LYS A 477 39.80 -15.57 2.36
N ILE A 478 39.53 -16.80 1.95
CA ILE A 478 38.69 -17.13 0.79
C ILE A 478 37.54 -18.00 1.28
N GLU A 479 36.31 -17.66 0.92
CA GLU A 479 35.13 -18.40 1.36
C GLU A 479 34.19 -18.69 0.19
N ILE A 480 33.76 -19.94 0.08
CA ILE A 480 32.71 -20.34 -0.86
C ILE A 480 31.38 -20.20 -0.13
N LEU A 481 30.58 -19.24 -0.56
CA LEU A 481 29.36 -18.84 0.13
C LEU A 481 28.13 -19.63 -0.34
N ALA A 482 28.05 -19.95 -1.63
CA ALA A 482 26.91 -20.67 -2.19
C ALA A 482 27.28 -21.40 -3.50
N PHE A 483 26.48 -22.43 -3.82
CA PHE A 483 26.48 -23.11 -5.11
C PHE A 483 25.05 -23.21 -5.62
N LYS A 484 24.82 -22.87 -6.89
CA LYS A 484 23.52 -23.01 -7.55
C LYS A 484 23.73 -23.18 -9.05
N ASN A 485 23.14 -24.22 -9.64
CA ASN A 485 23.12 -24.46 -11.09
C ASN A 485 24.50 -24.44 -11.76
N GLY A 486 25.48 -25.08 -11.12
CA GLY A 486 26.86 -25.12 -11.63
C GLY A 486 27.67 -23.85 -11.39
N LEU A 487 27.05 -22.77 -10.90
CA LEU A 487 27.72 -21.54 -10.51
C LEU A 487 28.10 -21.58 -9.03
N THR A 488 29.16 -20.87 -8.68
CA THR A 488 29.63 -20.72 -7.29
C THR A 488 29.79 -19.24 -6.93
N LEU A 489 29.34 -18.86 -5.74
CA LEU A 489 29.61 -17.55 -5.15
C LEU A 489 30.80 -17.63 -4.21
N TRP A 490 31.81 -16.80 -4.47
CA TRP A 490 33.02 -16.69 -3.67
C TRP A 490 33.14 -15.31 -3.02
N ALA A 491 33.64 -15.27 -1.80
CA ALA A 491 34.06 -14.07 -1.09
C ALA A 491 35.57 -14.09 -0.83
N PHE A 492 36.24 -12.99 -1.13
CA PHE A 492 37.66 -12.78 -0.92
C PHE A 492 37.84 -11.63 0.07
N TYR A 493 38.34 -11.93 1.27
CA TYR A 493 38.46 -10.96 2.35
C TYR A 493 39.83 -10.26 2.29
N PRO A 494 39.87 -8.94 2.00
CA PRO A 494 41.13 -8.22 1.87
C PRO A 494 41.80 -7.97 3.21
N VAL A 495 43.13 -7.94 3.21
CA VAL A 495 43.95 -7.41 4.30
C VAL A 495 43.83 -5.90 4.30
N MET A 496 43.34 -5.34 5.40
CA MET A 496 43.24 -3.90 5.58
C MET A 496 44.48 -3.36 6.28
N LYS A 497 44.80 -2.08 6.07
CA LYS A 497 45.94 -1.43 6.74
C LYS A 497 45.74 -1.34 8.26
N THR A 498 44.50 -1.14 8.68
CA THR A 498 44.12 -0.95 10.07
C THR A 498 42.81 -1.66 10.34
N TYR A 499 42.68 -2.30 11.50
CA TYR A 499 41.41 -2.81 12.01
C TYR A 499 40.88 -1.87 13.11
N PRO A 500 39.58 -1.51 13.14
CA PRO A 500 39.05 -0.56 14.11
C PRO A 500 39.32 -1.01 15.55
N GLN A 501 39.81 -0.09 16.38
CA GLN A 501 40.09 -0.35 17.80
C GLN A 501 39.06 0.34 18.72
N LYS A 502 38.18 1.15 18.14
CA LYS A 502 37.10 1.86 18.84
C LYS A 502 35.82 1.75 18.03
N ARG A 503 34.70 1.81 18.74
CA ARG A 503 33.36 1.73 18.14
C ARG A 503 33.09 2.83 17.11
N ASP A 504 33.62 4.02 17.34
CA ASP A 504 33.42 5.17 16.44
C ASP A 504 34.25 5.07 15.14
N ASP A 505 35.24 4.18 15.10
CA ASP A 505 36.13 3.97 13.95
C ASP A 505 35.68 2.80 13.05
N VAL A 506 34.53 2.18 13.35
CA VAL A 506 34.02 1.03 12.59
C VAL A 506 33.72 1.45 11.15
N TYR A 507 34.25 0.68 10.20
CA TYR A 507 33.96 0.81 8.78
C TYR A 507 33.34 -0.47 8.23
N ILE A 508 32.76 -0.39 7.04
CA ILE A 508 32.20 -1.56 6.36
C ILE A 508 33.36 -2.35 5.72
N LEU A 509 33.73 -3.49 6.32
CA LEU A 509 34.65 -4.43 5.69
C LEU A 509 33.88 -5.18 4.59
N GLU A 510 34.04 -4.76 3.33
CA GLU A 510 33.40 -5.41 2.18
C GLU A 510 34.36 -6.43 1.53
N PRO A 511 34.05 -7.73 1.59
CA PRO A 511 34.73 -8.73 0.77
C PRO A 511 34.56 -8.43 -0.71
N PHE A 512 35.52 -8.83 -1.54
CA PHE A 512 35.27 -8.92 -2.98
C PHE A 512 34.43 -10.16 -3.26
N TYR A 513 33.34 -10.01 -4.01
CA TYR A 513 32.48 -11.12 -4.40
C TYR A 513 32.68 -11.46 -5.87
N SER A 514 32.70 -12.75 -6.19
CA SER A 514 32.72 -13.20 -7.59
C SER A 514 31.83 -14.42 -7.78
N ILE A 515 31.02 -14.38 -8.84
CA ILE A 515 30.27 -15.54 -9.33
C ILE A 515 31.14 -16.22 -10.37
N LEU A 516 31.54 -17.46 -10.11
CA LEU A 516 32.41 -18.24 -11.00
C LEU A 516 31.63 -19.33 -11.73
N ASN A 517 31.85 -19.43 -13.04
CA ASN A 517 31.33 -20.51 -13.89
C ASN A 517 32.27 -21.73 -13.92
N SER A 518 33.54 -21.51 -13.60
CA SER A 518 34.57 -22.54 -13.54
C SER A 518 35.68 -22.10 -12.60
N HIS A 519 36.30 -23.06 -11.94
CA HIS A 519 37.42 -22.83 -11.05
C HIS A 519 38.30 -24.08 -10.99
N LYS A 520 39.62 -23.89 -10.89
CA LYS A 520 40.58 -24.98 -10.75
C LYS A 520 41.75 -24.57 -9.86
N LYS A 521 42.34 -25.57 -9.21
CA LYS A 521 43.65 -25.44 -8.57
C LYS A 521 44.74 -25.57 -9.63
N SER A 522 45.77 -24.74 -9.52
CA SER A 522 46.97 -24.79 -10.35
C SER A 522 48.19 -24.79 -9.44
N GLY A 523 48.49 -25.95 -8.84
CA GLY A 523 49.46 -26.04 -7.76
C GLY A 523 48.91 -25.39 -6.48
N GLU A 524 49.63 -24.40 -5.97
CA GLU A 524 49.17 -23.57 -4.85
C GLU A 524 48.28 -22.40 -5.30
N ASP A 525 48.18 -22.11 -6.60
CA ASP A 525 47.38 -21.00 -7.11
C ASP A 525 45.92 -21.38 -7.37
N PHE A 526 45.04 -20.39 -7.25
CA PHE A 526 43.63 -20.50 -7.62
C PHE A 526 43.36 -19.75 -8.93
N ILE A 527 42.72 -20.43 -9.88
CA ILE A 527 42.29 -19.84 -11.15
C ILE A 527 40.79 -20.06 -11.29
N GLY A 528 40.04 -18.95 -11.35
CA GLY A 528 38.62 -18.91 -11.62
C GLY A 528 38.31 -18.20 -12.94
N THR A 529 37.16 -18.53 -13.52
CA THR A 529 36.55 -17.74 -14.60
C THR A 529 35.21 -17.24 -14.09
N SER A 530 35.03 -15.93 -14.08
CA SER A 530 33.78 -15.31 -13.66
C SER A 530 32.66 -15.56 -14.67
N PHE A 531 31.43 -15.28 -14.25
CA PHE A 531 30.26 -15.40 -15.12
C PHE A 531 30.36 -14.56 -16.40
N ASP A 532 30.99 -13.37 -16.33
CA ASP A 532 31.27 -12.51 -17.49
C ASP A 532 32.57 -12.88 -18.23
N ASN A 533 33.06 -14.12 -18.05
CA ASN A 533 34.25 -14.69 -18.67
C ASN A 533 35.58 -13.97 -18.35
N LYS A 534 35.65 -13.21 -17.26
CA LYS A 534 36.90 -12.62 -16.79
C LYS A 534 37.68 -13.67 -15.99
N LYS A 535 38.98 -13.74 -16.26
CA LYS A 535 39.89 -14.60 -15.50
C LYS A 535 40.20 -13.96 -14.13
N LEU A 536 39.97 -14.72 -13.07
CA LEU A 536 40.35 -14.40 -11.70
C LEU A 536 41.54 -15.30 -11.32
N GLU A 537 42.65 -14.70 -10.91
CA GLU A 537 43.86 -15.43 -10.54
C GLU A 537 44.32 -14.97 -9.16
N LEU A 538 44.40 -15.91 -8.22
CA LEU A 538 44.96 -15.69 -6.89
C LEU A 538 46.26 -16.45 -6.80
N LYS A 539 47.34 -15.69 -6.57
CA LYS A 539 48.67 -16.26 -6.39
C LYS A 539 49.00 -16.30 -4.93
N LYS A 540 49.51 -17.41 -4.43
CA LYS A 540 50.06 -17.44 -3.08
C LYS A 540 51.27 -16.49 -3.02
N SER A 541 51.36 -15.70 -1.95
CA SER A 541 52.51 -14.82 -1.74
C SER A 541 53.35 -15.30 -0.57
N ASP A 542 54.60 -15.65 -0.86
CA ASP A 542 55.62 -15.95 0.15
C ASP A 542 56.49 -14.73 0.47
N LYS A 543 56.10 -13.53 0.00
CA LYS A 543 56.82 -12.30 0.30
C LYS A 543 56.66 -11.95 1.77
N LEU A 544 57.78 -11.76 2.46
CA LEU A 544 57.82 -11.40 3.88
C LEU A 544 57.00 -10.13 4.18
N GLU A 545 57.00 -9.15 3.29
CA GLU A 545 56.19 -7.92 3.43
C GLU A 545 54.69 -8.19 3.45
N ASP A 546 54.21 -9.08 2.58
CA ASP A 546 52.81 -9.46 2.50
C ASP A 546 52.40 -10.27 3.75
N ILE A 547 53.26 -11.20 4.18
CA ILE A 547 53.07 -11.98 5.41
C ILE A 547 52.97 -11.05 6.63
N ASN A 548 53.92 -10.13 6.79
CA ASN A 548 53.95 -9.16 7.89
C ASN A 548 52.71 -8.26 7.88
N SER A 549 52.23 -7.86 6.70
CA SER A 549 51.02 -7.04 6.56
C SER A 549 49.77 -7.82 7.01
N MET A 550 49.65 -9.09 6.62
CA MET A 550 48.57 -9.95 7.08
C MET A 550 48.63 -10.17 8.60
N GLU A 551 49.80 -10.52 9.13
CA GLU A 551 49.98 -10.76 10.57
C GLU A 551 49.66 -9.51 11.40
N SER A 552 50.08 -8.33 10.94
CA SER A 552 49.74 -7.05 11.57
C SER A 552 48.23 -6.83 11.60
N TYR A 553 47.53 -7.08 10.49
CA TYR A 553 46.08 -6.94 10.42
C TYR A 553 45.35 -7.94 11.33
N LEU A 554 45.72 -9.23 11.30
CA LEU A 554 45.12 -10.26 12.14
C LEU A 554 45.37 -9.99 13.63
N LYS A 555 46.54 -9.48 13.98
CA LYS A 555 46.85 -9.05 15.35
C LYS A 555 45.90 -7.94 15.79
N GLN A 556 45.73 -6.89 14.99
CA GLN A 556 44.79 -5.81 15.30
C GLN A 556 43.34 -6.31 15.43
N MET A 557 42.92 -7.26 14.60
CA MET A 557 41.59 -7.87 14.68
C MET A 557 41.40 -8.67 15.98
N ASN A 558 42.42 -9.40 16.42
CA ASN A 558 42.39 -10.18 17.67
C ASN A 558 42.49 -9.31 18.93
N GLU A 559 43.15 -8.15 18.84
CA GLU A 559 43.29 -7.19 19.94
C GLU A 559 42.10 -6.22 20.05
N ALA A 560 41.24 -6.17 19.03
CA ALA A 560 40.08 -5.28 19.00
C ALA A 560 39.05 -5.63 20.09
N PRO A 561 38.36 -4.64 20.66
CA PRO A 561 37.26 -4.88 21.60
C PRO A 561 36.17 -5.79 21.03
N GLU A 562 35.57 -6.63 21.88
CA GLU A 562 34.57 -7.62 21.46
C GLU A 562 33.35 -6.96 20.77
N ASP A 563 32.88 -5.81 21.27
CA ASP A 563 31.76 -5.08 20.68
C ASP A 563 32.09 -4.55 19.27
N VAL A 564 33.33 -4.10 19.06
CA VAL A 564 33.82 -3.68 17.75
C VAL A 564 33.85 -4.87 16.79
N VAL A 565 34.40 -6.01 17.22
CA VAL A 565 34.41 -7.25 16.41
C VAL A 565 33.00 -7.72 16.07
N GLN A 566 32.06 -7.65 17.02
CA GLN A 566 30.66 -8.01 16.79
C GLN A 566 29.99 -7.09 15.76
N ILE A 567 30.20 -5.76 15.84
CA ILE A 567 29.64 -4.80 14.86
C ILE A 567 30.21 -5.06 13.47
N MET A 568 31.55 -5.22 13.36
CA MET A 568 32.22 -5.52 12.09
C MET A 568 31.68 -6.81 11.45
N ASN A 569 31.55 -7.88 12.25
CA ASN A 569 31.00 -9.16 11.80
C ASN A 569 29.52 -9.04 11.42
N MET A 570 28.71 -8.29 12.18
CA MET A 570 27.31 -8.08 11.84
C MET A 570 27.15 -7.39 10.49
N THR A 571 27.93 -6.32 10.23
CA THR A 571 27.90 -5.60 8.97
C THR A 571 28.38 -6.46 7.80
N ALA A 572 29.49 -7.21 7.98
CA ALA A 572 29.99 -8.14 6.98
C ALA A 572 28.96 -9.26 6.67
N ASN A 573 28.35 -9.84 7.70
CA ASN A 573 27.35 -10.90 7.55
C ASN A 573 26.08 -10.41 6.85
N GLN A 574 25.63 -9.18 7.10
CA GLN A 574 24.50 -8.58 6.36
C GLN A 574 24.80 -8.47 4.87
N LYS A 575 26.02 -8.04 4.51
CA LYS A 575 26.46 -7.95 3.11
C LYS A 575 26.61 -9.32 2.47
N VAL A 576 27.21 -10.29 3.16
CA VAL A 576 27.31 -11.69 2.71
C VAL A 576 25.93 -12.27 2.45
N PHE A 577 24.98 -12.08 3.37
CA PHE A 577 23.62 -12.55 3.22
C PHE A 577 22.93 -11.94 1.98
N PHE A 578 23.06 -10.63 1.78
CA PHE A 578 22.55 -9.96 0.57
C PHE A 578 23.14 -10.55 -0.71
N GLN A 579 24.45 -10.77 -0.75
CA GLN A 579 25.13 -11.34 -1.91
C GLN A 579 24.72 -12.79 -2.19
N ILE A 580 24.49 -13.58 -1.14
CA ILE A 580 23.95 -14.95 -1.28
C ILE A 580 22.56 -14.92 -1.91
N GLU A 581 21.65 -14.05 -1.45
CA GLU A 581 20.30 -13.95 -2.01
C GLU A 581 20.31 -13.45 -3.46
N ASN A 582 21.14 -12.45 -3.77
CA ASN A 582 21.34 -11.98 -5.14
C ASN A 582 21.92 -13.07 -6.05
N PHE A 583 22.90 -13.82 -5.58
CA PHE A 583 23.47 -14.93 -6.33
C PHE A 583 22.42 -16.01 -6.60
N LYS A 584 21.67 -16.43 -5.57
CA LYS A 584 20.59 -17.42 -5.72
C LYS A 584 19.54 -16.95 -6.73
N HIS A 585 19.25 -15.66 -6.74
CA HIS A 585 18.31 -15.02 -7.65
C HIS A 585 18.80 -15.01 -9.09
N TYR A 586 20.05 -14.60 -9.28
CA TYR A 586 20.72 -14.58 -10.57
C TYR A 586 20.83 -15.97 -11.19
N ALA A 587 21.24 -16.96 -10.39
CA ALA A 587 21.46 -18.33 -10.83
C ALA A 587 20.17 -19.05 -11.25
N ASN A 588 18.97 -18.53 -10.93
CA ASN A 588 17.72 -19.12 -11.43
C ASN A 588 17.60 -19.05 -12.96
N LEU A 589 18.29 -18.10 -13.62
CA LEU A 589 18.27 -17.95 -15.08
C LEU A 589 19.06 -19.02 -15.82
N SER A 590 20.03 -19.68 -15.17
CA SER A 590 20.88 -20.67 -15.82
C SER A 590 20.27 -22.07 -15.91
N ASP A 591 19.04 -22.27 -15.42
CA ASP A 591 18.29 -23.53 -15.58
C ASP A 591 17.63 -23.70 -16.97
N VAL A 592 17.79 -22.72 -17.85
CA VAL A 592 17.12 -22.68 -19.17
C VAL A 592 17.94 -23.37 -20.27
N SER A 593 19.17 -23.83 -19.95
CA SER A 593 20.04 -24.63 -20.82
C SER A 593 20.19 -26.05 -20.31
#